data_AF-A0A7M7PSA2-F1
#
_entry.id   AF-A0A7M7PSA2-F1
#
_cell.length_a   1.000
_cell.length_b   1.000
_cell.length_c   1.000
_cell.angle_alpha   90.00
_cell.angle_beta   90.00
_cell.angle_gamma   90.00
#
_symmetry.space_group_name_H-M   'P 1'
#
loop_
_entity.id
_entity.type
_entity.pdbx_description
1 polymer ?
#
loop_
_entity_poly.entity_id
_entity_poly.type
_entity_poly.pdbx_seq_one_letter_code
_entity_poly.pdbx_strand_id
1 'polypeptide(L)'
;MSARFSSNVPACVVETCYEHEGVIVPNIMPLKVLKRMRSFTVRPDDLFVVTYPKSGTTWAVHLMLLIKHDGNRSELEGKHIIKMVPFLEIVEDMLNPSTSALRIDAAEAMASPRILKSHYIPPFLPMDISTNDPKAKVHETNIMNQPRGLQPPI
;
A
#
# COMPACT_ATOMS: atom_id res chain seq x y z
N MET A 1 -20.84 24.93 9.71
CA MET A 1 -19.80 24.30 8.87
C MET A 1 -19.66 22.86 9.33
N SER A 2 -20.17 21.94 8.52
CA SER A 2 -20.48 20.55 8.89
C SER A 2 -19.22 19.67 8.95
N ALA A 3 -19.14 18.80 9.96
CA ALA A 3 -18.02 17.92 10.24
C ALA A 3 -17.64 17.05 9.03
N ARG A 4 -16.36 17.11 8.63
CA ARG A 4 -15.76 16.26 7.56
C ARG A 4 -15.48 14.82 8.01
N PHE A 5 -15.61 14.54 9.30
CA PHE A 5 -15.35 13.25 9.93
C PHE A 5 -16.57 12.80 10.73
N SER A 6 -16.85 11.51 10.75
CA SER A 6 -17.93 10.86 11.50
C SER A 6 -17.68 10.82 13.01
N SER A 7 -16.43 11.07 13.44
CA SER A 7 -16.02 11.10 14.84
C SER A 7 -15.23 12.37 15.18
N ASN A 8 -15.15 12.69 16.47
CA ASN A 8 -14.30 13.76 16.97
C ASN A 8 -12.84 13.36 16.83
N VAL A 9 -12.14 13.95 15.86
CA VAL A 9 -10.73 13.72 15.60
C VAL A 9 -9.89 14.95 16.00
N PRO A 10 -8.64 14.77 16.45
CA PRO A 10 -7.73 15.89 16.73
C PRO A 10 -7.52 16.79 15.50
N ALA A 11 -7.25 18.08 15.71
CA ALA A 11 -7.03 19.03 14.63
C ALA A 11 -5.93 18.60 13.63
N CYS A 12 -4.83 18.00 14.12
CA CYS A 12 -3.76 17.49 13.27
C CYS A 12 -4.24 16.40 12.29
N VAL A 13 -5.26 15.62 12.65
CA VAL A 13 -5.87 14.61 11.77
C VAL A 13 -6.75 15.29 10.74
N VAL A 14 -7.49 16.34 11.09
CA VAL A 14 -8.32 17.11 10.15
C VAL A 14 -7.48 17.77 9.05
N GLU A 15 -6.26 18.21 9.40
CA GLU A 15 -5.34 18.86 8.46
C GLU A 15 -4.61 17.86 7.55
N THR A 16 -4.33 16.65 8.04
CA THR A 16 -3.44 15.70 7.34
C THR A 16 -4.15 14.46 6.80
N CYS A 17 -5.44 14.26 7.11
CA CYS A 17 -6.23 13.12 6.70
C CYS A 17 -7.61 13.52 6.16
N TYR A 18 -8.32 12.55 5.63
CA TYR A 18 -9.75 12.60 5.30
C TYR A 18 -10.41 11.27 5.69
N GLU A 19 -11.74 11.26 5.76
CA GLU A 19 -12.48 10.02 5.98
C GLU A 19 -13.03 9.46 4.68
N HIS A 20 -12.88 8.15 4.49
CA HIS A 20 -13.43 7.42 3.37
C HIS A 20 -14.00 6.08 3.85
N GLU A 21 -15.29 5.86 3.64
CA GLU A 21 -15.99 4.62 4.02
C GLU A 21 -15.77 4.23 5.50
N GLY A 22 -15.76 5.21 6.41
CA GLY A 22 -15.58 5.00 7.84
C GLY A 22 -14.12 4.83 8.29
N VAL A 23 -13.15 4.94 7.37
CA VAL A 23 -11.72 4.83 7.65
C VAL A 23 -11.02 6.18 7.47
N ILE A 24 -10.17 6.53 8.44
CA ILE A 24 -9.32 7.72 8.38
C ILE A 24 -8.12 7.41 7.48
N VAL A 25 -8.01 8.13 6.37
CA VAL A 25 -6.97 7.95 5.35
C VAL A 25 -6.08 9.19 5.30
N PRO A 26 -4.74 9.05 5.33
CA PRO A 26 -3.86 10.20 5.23
C PRO A 26 -3.92 10.83 3.83
N ASN A 27 -3.78 12.15 3.73
CA ASN A 27 -3.81 12.91 2.48
C ASN A 27 -2.75 12.48 1.47
N ILE A 28 -1.67 11.85 1.95
CA ILE A 28 -0.63 11.21 1.14
C ILE A 28 -1.18 10.11 0.22
N MET A 29 -2.34 9.55 0.55
CA MET A 29 -3.07 8.53 -0.21
C MET A 29 -4.35 9.16 -0.77
N PRO A 30 -4.32 9.80 -1.94
CA PRO A 30 -5.45 10.57 -2.42
C PRO A 30 -6.61 9.66 -2.86
N LEU A 31 -7.85 10.14 -2.71
CA LEU A 31 -9.08 9.40 -3.02
C LEU A 31 -9.09 8.80 -4.44
N LYS A 32 -8.47 9.47 -5.41
CA LYS A 32 -8.35 8.98 -6.80
C LYS A 32 -7.61 7.63 -6.87
N VAL A 33 -6.60 7.44 -6.04
CA VAL A 33 -5.85 6.18 -5.97
C VAL A 33 -6.70 5.09 -5.31
N LEU A 34 -7.42 5.42 -4.22
CA LEU A 34 -8.33 4.46 -3.58
C LEU A 34 -9.37 3.91 -4.57
N LYS A 35 -9.96 4.80 -5.38
CA LYS A 35 -10.92 4.41 -6.43
C LYS A 35 -10.27 3.54 -7.50
N ARG A 36 -9.05 3.87 -7.94
CA ARG A 36 -8.30 3.12 -8.95
C ARG A 36 -7.87 1.73 -8.46
N MET A 37 -7.65 1.56 -7.15
CA MET A 37 -7.28 0.28 -6.55
C MET A 37 -8.32 -0.82 -6.79
N ARG A 38 -9.60 -0.46 -6.76
CA ARG A 38 -10.71 -1.41 -6.96
C ARG A 38 -10.72 -2.08 -8.34
N SER A 39 -10.11 -1.44 -9.34
CA SER A 39 -10.01 -1.94 -10.72
C SER A 39 -8.60 -2.37 -11.11
N PHE A 40 -7.70 -2.55 -10.15
CA PHE A 40 -6.35 -3.05 -10.43
C PHE A 40 -6.37 -4.52 -10.83
N THR A 41 -5.66 -4.87 -11.91
CA THR A 41 -5.61 -6.25 -12.37
C THR A 41 -4.52 -7.00 -11.62
N VAL A 42 -4.94 -7.95 -10.78
CA VAL A 42 -4.06 -8.87 -10.08
C VAL A 42 -3.68 -10.03 -11.00
N ARG A 43 -2.39 -10.34 -11.08
CA ARG A 43 -1.84 -11.43 -11.92
C ARG A 43 -1.40 -12.62 -11.06
N PRO A 44 -1.49 -13.87 -11.59
CA PRO A 44 -1.06 -15.12 -10.94
C PRO A 44 0.31 -15.07 -10.24
N ASP A 45 1.23 -14.28 -10.77
CA ASP A 45 2.62 -14.19 -10.35
C ASP A 45 2.96 -12.88 -9.64
N ASP A 46 1.95 -12.09 -9.25
CA ASP A 46 2.15 -10.94 -8.40
C ASP A 46 2.47 -11.36 -6.96
N LEU A 47 3.39 -10.62 -6.36
CA LEU A 47 3.73 -10.71 -4.95
C LEU A 47 3.35 -9.40 -4.26
N PHE A 48 2.41 -9.48 -3.31
CA PHE A 48 2.00 -8.33 -2.51
C PHE A 48 2.69 -8.36 -1.15
N VAL A 49 3.38 -7.27 -0.83
CA VAL A 49 3.88 -6.96 0.51
C VAL A 49 2.88 -6.02 1.17
N VAL A 50 1.99 -6.59 1.98
CA VAL A 50 0.97 -5.85 2.73
C VAL A 50 1.40 -5.76 4.19
N THR A 51 1.52 -4.53 4.69
CA THR A 51 2.04 -4.27 6.04
C THR A 51 1.32 -3.09 6.66
N TYR A 52 1.12 -3.12 7.98
CA TYR A 52 0.70 -1.90 8.67
C TYR A 52 1.77 -0.80 8.55
N PRO A 53 1.42 0.49 8.44
CA PRO A 53 2.41 1.56 8.37
C PRO A 53 3.43 1.45 9.50
N LYS A 54 4.72 1.53 9.15
CA LYS A 54 5.88 1.46 10.06
C LYS A 54 6.16 0.08 10.69
N SER A 55 5.48 -1.00 10.29
CA SER A 55 5.75 -2.37 10.80
C SER A 55 6.86 -3.13 10.06
N GLY A 56 7.86 -2.41 9.52
CA GLY A 56 9.01 -3.06 8.85
C GLY A 56 8.86 -3.31 7.34
N THR A 57 8.01 -2.57 6.63
CA THR A 57 7.81 -2.73 5.18
C THR A 57 9.11 -2.65 4.37
N THR A 58 10.01 -1.72 4.73
CA THR A 58 11.30 -1.58 4.02
C THR A 58 12.12 -2.85 4.14
N TRP A 59 12.14 -3.47 5.31
CA TRP A 59 12.89 -4.70 5.55
C TRP A 59 12.29 -5.88 4.77
N ALA A 60 10.97 -6.07 4.84
CA ALA A 60 10.26 -7.11 4.09
C ALA A 60 10.47 -6.97 2.58
N VAL A 61 10.31 -5.76 2.02
CA VAL A 61 10.53 -5.51 0.60
C VAL A 61 11.98 -5.76 0.20
N HIS A 62 12.97 -5.37 1.02
CA HIS A 62 14.37 -5.64 0.72
C HIS A 62 14.68 -7.14 0.70
N LEU A 63 14.09 -7.92 1.63
CA LEU A 63 14.21 -9.37 1.64
C LEU A 63 13.61 -9.99 0.36
N MET A 64 12.43 -9.54 -0.06
CA MET A 64 11.79 -10.03 -1.29
C MET A 64 12.61 -9.70 -2.54
N LEU A 65 13.21 -8.50 -2.60
CA LEU A 65 14.10 -8.10 -3.69
C LEU A 65 15.36 -8.97 -3.73
N LEU A 66 15.98 -9.26 -2.58
CA LEU A 66 17.13 -10.17 -2.54
C LEU A 66 16.77 -11.56 -3.04
N ILE A 67 15.62 -12.11 -2.63
CA ILE A 67 15.15 -13.41 -3.13
C ILE A 67 14.94 -13.37 -4.64
N LYS A 68 14.31 -12.30 -5.16
CA LYS A 68 14.08 -12.13 -6.61
C LYS A 68 15.37 -12.09 -7.43
N HIS A 69 16.45 -11.58 -6.83
CA HIS A 69 17.75 -11.43 -7.49
C HIS A 69 18.77 -12.49 -7.05
N ASP A 70 18.31 -13.64 -6.52
CA ASP A 70 19.18 -14.75 -6.06
C ASP A 70 20.29 -14.30 -5.09
N GLY A 71 19.97 -13.34 -4.23
CA GLY A 71 20.89 -12.74 -3.27
C GLY A 71 21.88 -11.72 -3.85
N ASN A 72 21.80 -11.42 -5.14
CA ASN A 72 22.68 -10.46 -5.80
C ASN A 72 22.36 -9.02 -5.36
N ARG A 73 23.26 -8.44 -4.57
CA ARG A 73 23.10 -7.08 -4.01
C ARG A 73 23.40 -5.97 -5.01
N SER A 74 24.21 -6.22 -6.03
CA SER A 74 24.57 -5.19 -7.01
C SER A 74 23.35 -4.68 -7.77
N GLU A 75 22.32 -5.51 -7.91
CA GLU A 75 21.03 -5.14 -8.50
C GLU A 75 20.25 -4.11 -7.66
N LEU A 76 20.53 -4.01 -6.35
CA LEU A 76 19.82 -3.16 -5.39
C LEU A 76 20.63 -1.93 -4.98
N GLU A 77 21.95 -1.98 -5.10
CA GLU A 77 22.86 -0.91 -4.67
C GLU A 77 22.57 0.41 -5.40
N GLY A 78 22.57 1.51 -4.63
CA GLY A 78 22.32 2.86 -5.16
C GLY A 78 20.87 3.17 -5.57
N LYS A 79 19.95 2.19 -5.52
CA LYS A 79 18.54 2.38 -5.91
C LYS A 79 17.64 2.61 -4.70
N HIS A 80 16.81 3.64 -4.75
CA HIS A 80 15.82 3.88 -3.70
C HIS A 80 14.65 2.89 -3.82
N ILE A 81 14.21 2.33 -2.69
CA ILE A 81 13.18 1.27 -2.65
C ILE A 81 11.87 1.66 -3.33
N ILE A 82 11.47 2.93 -3.23
CA ILE A 82 10.25 3.47 -3.86
C ILE A 82 10.28 3.38 -5.39
N LYS A 83 11.49 3.37 -5.99
CA LYS A 83 11.69 3.25 -7.43
C LYS A 83 11.77 1.78 -7.87
N MET A 84 12.14 0.89 -6.97
CA MET A 84 12.24 -0.55 -7.25
C MET A 84 10.90 -1.26 -7.11
N VAL A 85 10.12 -0.90 -6.09
CA VAL A 85 8.82 -1.53 -5.80
C VAL A 85 7.74 -0.45 -5.75
N PRO A 86 6.74 -0.50 -6.64
CA PRO A 86 5.66 0.47 -6.63
C PRO A 86 4.86 0.36 -5.33
N PHE A 87 4.71 1.49 -4.67
CA PHE A 87 3.76 1.65 -3.58
C PHE A 87 2.43 2.12 -4.17
N LEU A 88 1.43 1.24 -4.20
CA LEU A 88 0.22 1.41 -5.00
C LEU A 88 -0.66 2.60 -4.59
N GLU A 89 -0.55 3.02 -3.33
CA GLU A 89 -1.48 3.94 -2.67
C GLU A 89 -1.13 5.41 -2.83
N ILE A 90 0.05 5.67 -3.38
CA ILE A 90 0.60 7.01 -3.50
C ILE A 90 0.74 7.41 -4.96
N VAL A 91 1.04 8.69 -5.16
CA VAL A 91 1.32 9.29 -6.45
C VAL A 91 2.83 9.37 -6.69
N GLU A 92 3.26 9.69 -7.91
CA GLU A 92 4.69 9.83 -8.22
C GLU A 92 5.31 11.06 -7.52
N ASP A 93 4.63 12.20 -7.59
CA ASP A 93 4.99 13.46 -6.95
C ASP A 93 4.05 13.77 -5.78
N MET A 94 4.56 13.55 -4.57
CA MET A 94 3.85 13.76 -3.32
C MET A 94 3.66 15.24 -2.97
N LEU A 95 4.43 16.13 -3.59
CA LEU A 95 4.31 17.58 -3.40
C LEU A 95 3.16 18.15 -4.24
N ASN A 96 2.86 17.54 -5.39
CA ASN A 96 1.79 17.96 -6.30
C ASN A 96 0.79 16.81 -6.58
N PRO A 97 0.09 16.30 -5.55
CA PRO A 97 -0.67 15.07 -5.69
C PRO A 97 -1.90 15.18 -6.59
N SER A 98 -2.45 16.38 -6.80
CA SER A 98 -3.59 16.61 -7.69
C SER A 98 -3.24 16.34 -9.16
N THR A 99 -2.09 16.83 -9.61
CA THR A 99 -1.60 16.74 -11.00
C THR A 99 -0.67 15.56 -11.25
N SER A 100 -0.15 14.92 -10.19
CA SER A 100 0.74 13.78 -10.33
C SER A 100 0.05 12.55 -10.92
N ALA A 101 0.80 11.82 -11.75
CA ALA A 101 0.50 10.46 -12.18
C ALA A 101 0.38 9.51 -10.97
N LEU A 102 -0.41 8.45 -11.14
CA LEU A 102 -0.64 7.46 -10.10
C LEU A 102 0.42 6.34 -10.20
N ARG A 103 1.04 5.94 -9.09
CA ARG A 103 2.00 4.84 -9.12
C ARG A 103 1.37 3.50 -9.47
N ILE A 104 0.09 3.34 -9.15
CA ILE A 104 -0.71 2.16 -9.50
C ILE A 104 -0.82 1.95 -11.02
N ASP A 105 -0.88 3.02 -11.82
CA ASP A 105 -0.92 2.88 -13.28
C ASP A 105 0.44 2.47 -13.84
N ALA A 106 1.53 2.99 -13.26
CA ALA A 106 2.87 2.52 -13.59
C ALA A 106 3.05 1.04 -13.21
N ALA A 107 2.49 0.60 -12.07
CA ALA A 107 2.51 -0.80 -11.65
C ALA A 107 1.69 -1.71 -12.59
N GLU A 108 0.59 -1.22 -13.14
CA GLU A 108 -0.20 -1.93 -14.15
C GLU A 108 0.60 -2.19 -15.43
N ALA A 109 1.42 -1.22 -15.86
CA ALA A 109 2.26 -1.34 -17.06
C ALA A 109 3.54 -2.19 -16.87
N MET A 110 3.90 -2.55 -15.63
CA MET A 110 5.10 -3.35 -15.36
C MET A 110 4.99 -4.78 -15.91
N ALA A 111 6.12 -5.30 -16.39
CA ALA A 111 6.24 -6.72 -16.74
C ALA A 111 6.17 -7.62 -15.49
N SER A 112 5.59 -8.79 -15.68
CA SER A 112 5.53 -9.87 -14.70
C SER A 112 6.90 -10.57 -14.54
N PRO A 113 7.30 -11.08 -13.35
CA PRO A 113 6.59 -11.02 -12.07
C PRO A 113 6.80 -9.68 -11.33
N ARG A 114 5.71 -9.16 -10.75
CA ARG A 114 5.69 -7.87 -10.04
C ARG A 114 5.77 -8.08 -8.53
N ILE A 115 6.64 -7.30 -7.86
CA ILE A 115 6.59 -7.11 -6.41
C ILE A 115 5.88 -5.79 -6.18
N LEU A 116 4.81 -5.79 -5.39
CA LEU A 116 3.94 -4.65 -5.14
C LEU A 116 3.85 -4.41 -3.63
N LYS A 117 3.79 -3.15 -3.20
CA LYS A 117 3.66 -2.79 -1.78
C LYS A 117 2.34 -2.08 -1.52
N SER A 118 1.73 -2.38 -0.37
CA SER A 118 0.52 -1.71 0.13
C SER A 118 0.48 -1.66 1.68
N HIS A 119 -0.20 -0.66 2.23
CA HIS A 119 -0.62 -0.57 3.63
C HIS A 119 -2.12 -0.85 3.83
N TYR A 120 -2.85 -1.27 2.80
CA TYR A 120 -4.30 -1.33 2.83
C TYR A 120 -4.85 -2.32 3.86
N ILE A 121 -5.97 -1.90 4.43
CA ILE A 121 -6.87 -2.69 5.25
C ILE A 121 -7.73 -3.54 4.29
N PRO A 122 -8.02 -4.82 4.60
CA PRO A 122 -8.68 -5.75 3.70
C PRO A 122 -9.90 -5.27 2.89
N PRO A 123 -10.79 -4.37 3.39
CA PRO A 123 -11.96 -3.90 2.62
C PRO A 123 -11.65 -3.13 1.32
N PHE A 124 -10.41 -2.66 1.15
CA PHE A 124 -10.00 -1.82 0.02
C PHE A 124 -8.98 -2.49 -0.91
N LEU A 125 -8.60 -3.75 -0.65
CA LEU A 125 -7.78 -4.52 -1.57
C LEU A 125 -8.56 -4.81 -2.87
N PRO A 126 -7.87 -5.03 -4.00
CA PRO A 126 -8.52 -5.51 -5.21
C PRO A 126 -9.36 -6.74 -4.89
N MET A 127 -10.60 -6.78 -5.41
CA MET A 127 -11.57 -7.85 -5.10
C MET A 127 -11.01 -9.26 -5.32
N ASP A 128 -10.08 -9.41 -6.26
CA ASP A 128 -9.44 -10.68 -6.60
C ASP A 128 -8.53 -11.23 -5.48
N ILE A 129 -7.97 -10.37 -4.62
CA ILE A 129 -7.10 -10.78 -3.50
C ILE A 129 -7.88 -11.14 -2.24
N SER A 130 -9.09 -10.60 -2.06
CA SER A 130 -9.91 -10.86 -0.87
C SER A 130 -10.72 -12.16 -0.96
N THR A 131 -10.68 -12.87 -2.09
CA THR A 131 -11.36 -14.16 -2.28
C THR A 131 -10.46 -15.35 -1.96
N ASN A 132 -11.04 -16.45 -1.46
CA ASN A 132 -10.35 -17.72 -1.11
C ASN A 132 -9.67 -18.45 -2.29
N ASP A 133 -9.62 -17.84 -3.48
CA ASP A 133 -8.88 -18.32 -4.65
C ASP A 133 -7.79 -17.29 -5.02
N PRO A 134 -6.63 -17.32 -4.35
CA PRO A 134 -5.63 -16.27 -4.52
C PRO A 134 -4.99 -16.37 -5.90
N LYS A 135 -5.44 -15.53 -6.82
CA LYS A 135 -4.72 -15.22 -8.07
C LYS A 135 -3.36 -14.56 -7.83
N ALA A 136 -2.91 -14.36 -6.60
CA ALA A 136 -1.60 -13.77 -6.30
C ALA A 136 -1.10 -14.26 -4.95
N LYS A 137 0.22 -14.26 -4.77
CA LYS A 137 0.81 -14.58 -3.47
C LYS A 137 0.80 -13.32 -2.61
N VAL A 138 -0.01 -13.35 -1.55
CA VAL A 138 -0.03 -12.29 -0.54
C VAL A 138 0.87 -12.71 0.62
N HIS A 139 1.88 -11.90 0.90
CA HIS A 139 2.65 -12.03 2.13
C HIS A 139 2.23 -10.91 3.07
N GLU A 140 1.27 -11.21 3.94
CA GLU A 140 0.92 -10.32 5.05
C GLU A 140 2.01 -10.45 6.13
N THR A 141 2.80 -9.39 6.28
CA THR A 141 3.77 -9.30 7.38
C THR A 141 3.22 -8.36 8.45
N ASN A 142 2.36 -8.91 9.30
CA ASN A 142 2.11 -8.35 10.62
C ASN A 142 3.31 -8.67 11.51
N ILE A 143 4.46 -8.01 11.24
CA ILE A 143 5.56 -7.93 12.21
C ILE A 143 5.09 -6.98 13.30
N MET A 144 4.18 -7.49 14.14
CA MET A 144 3.61 -6.72 15.21
C MET A 144 4.65 -6.54 16.32
N ASN A 145 5.12 -5.31 16.50
CA ASN A 145 4.93 -4.71 17.81
C ASN A 145 3.50 -4.17 17.80
N GLN A 146 2.54 -4.98 18.27
CA GLN A 146 1.15 -4.52 18.46
C GLN A 146 1.22 -3.21 19.25
N PRO A 147 0.49 -2.14 18.87
CA PRO A 147 0.17 -1.13 19.86
C PRO A 147 -0.51 -1.88 21.00
N ARG A 148 0.03 -1.78 22.23
CA ARG A 148 -0.63 -2.37 23.41
C ARG A 148 -2.06 -1.81 23.48
N GLY A 149 -3.06 -2.52 22.96
CA GLY A 149 -4.46 -2.10 23.06
C GLY A 149 -5.41 -2.36 21.87
N LEU A 150 -4.99 -2.86 20.71
CA LEU A 150 -5.93 -3.18 19.62
C LEU A 150 -6.12 -4.69 19.47
N GLN A 151 -7.08 -5.26 20.20
CA GLN A 151 -7.58 -6.59 19.90
C GLN A 151 -8.49 -6.53 18.66
N PRO A 152 -8.45 -7.55 17.77
CA PRO A 152 -9.40 -7.64 16.66
C PRO A 152 -10.83 -7.77 17.20
N PRO A 153 -11.83 -7.18 16.52
CA PRO A 153 -13.23 -7.42 16.87
C PRO A 153 -13.56 -8.90 16.65
N ILE A 154 -14.31 -9.45 17.61
CA ILE A 154 -14.84 -10.83 17.65
C ILE A 154 -15.81 -11.03 16.49
#